data_AF-A0A9D5JLH8-F1
#
_entry.id   AF-A0A9D5JLH8-F1
#
_cell.length_a   1.000
_cell.length_b   1.000
_cell.length_c   1.000
_cell.angle_alpha   90.00
_cell.angle_beta   90.00
_cell.angle_gamma   90.00
#
_symmetry.space_group_name_H-M   'P 1'
#
loop_
_entity.id
_entity.type
_entity.pdbx_description
1 polymer ?
#
loop_
_entity_poly.entity_id
_entity_poly.type
_entity_poly.pdbx_seq_one_letter_code
_entity_poly.pdbx_strand_id
1 'polypeptide(L)' 'EPVLGRQDGEQTQMGRKFDWELDIERTDVPGFLELTVNVRAQDTSQVLITRTAYLSQQRRTAPASGTSPGQGAKP' A
#
# COMPACT_ATOMS: atom_id res chain seq x y z
N GLU A 1 1.98 1.09 -10.01
CA GLU A 1 1.47 -0.14 -9.35
C GLU A 1 2.37 -0.47 -8.18
N PRO A 2 1.89 -1.12 -7.10
CA PRO A 2 2.76 -1.54 -6.00
C PRO A 2 3.84 -2.49 -6.55
N VAL A 3 5.09 -2.25 -6.17
CA VAL A 3 6.21 -3.12 -6.55
C VAL A 3 6.16 -4.34 -5.65
N LEU A 4 5.98 -5.53 -6.23
CA LEU A 4 6.02 -6.80 -5.50
C LEU A 4 7.43 -7.09 -5.00
N GLY A 5 7.52 -7.89 -3.94
CA GLY A 5 8.77 -8.29 -3.32
C GLY A 5 9.11 -7.48 -2.08
N ARG A 6 10.34 -7.68 -1.61
CA ARG A 6 10.84 -7.10 -0.36
C ARG A 6 11.36 -5.69 -0.56
N GLN A 7 10.99 -4.82 0.37
CA GLN A 7 11.52 -3.48 0.53
C GLN A 7 12.02 -3.33 1.96
N ASP A 8 13.07 -2.54 2.16
CA ASP A 8 13.63 -2.29 3.48
C ASP A 8 14.04 -0.82 3.62
N GLY A 9 14.22 -0.39 4.86
CA GLY A 9 14.71 0.93 5.16
C GLY A 9 14.91 1.19 6.65
N GLU A 10 15.42 2.38 6.95
CA GLU A 10 15.65 2.86 8.31
C GLU A 10 14.66 3.98 8.63
N GLN A 11 14.16 4.02 9.87
CA GLN A 11 13.41 5.15 10.40
C GLN A 11 13.82 5.47 11.84
N THR A 12 14.00 6.76 12.13
CA THR A 12 14.18 7.25 13.50
C THR A 12 12.84 7.66 14.10
N GLN A 13 12.50 7.13 15.28
CA GLN A 13 11.31 7.50 16.03
C GLN A 13 11.61 7.51 17.53
N MET A 14 11.14 8.52 18.26
CA MET A 14 11.39 8.68 19.71
C MET A 14 12.88 8.63 20.07
N GLY A 15 13.75 9.17 19.20
CA GLY A 15 15.20 9.17 19.40
C GLY A 15 15.88 7.81 19.21
N ARG A 16 15.16 6.79 18.72
CA ARG A 16 15.70 5.45 18.44
C ARG A 16 15.63 5.16 16.94
N LYS A 17 16.62 4.41 16.45
CA LYS A 17 16.67 3.94 15.06
C LYS A 17 16.04 2.55 14.95
N PHE A 18 15.21 2.40 13.93
CA PHE A 18 14.55 1.15 13.61
C PHE A 18 14.79 0.79 12.15
N ASP A 19 15.07 -0.48 11.91
CA ASP A 19 15.04 -1.06 10.59
C ASP A 19 13.65 -1.64 10.36
N TRP A 20 13.08 -1.38 9.19
CA TRP A 20 11.83 -1.99 8.76
C TRP A 20 12.04 -2.78 7.49
N GLU A 21 11.27 -3.85 7.35
CA GLU A 21 11.19 -4.69 6.17
C GLU A 21 9.73 -4.86 5.82
N LEU A 22 9.39 -4.61 4.56
CA LEU A 22 8.06 -4.77 4.00
C LEU A 22 8.12 -5.81 2.89
N ASP A 23 7.42 -6.92 3.09
CA ASP A 23 7.19 -7.93 2.07
C ASP A 23 5.82 -7.71 1.45
N ILE A 24 5.79 -7.56 0.11
CA ILE A 24 4.54 -7.39 -0.66
C ILE A 24 4.34 -8.59 -1.57
N GLU A 25 3.28 -9.35 -1.30
CA GLU A 25 2.99 -10.62 -1.97
C GLU A 25 1.59 -10.63 -2.58
N ARG A 26 1.40 -11.50 -3.58
CA ARG A 26 0.06 -11.77 -4.12
C ARG A 26 -0.66 -12.71 -3.18
N THR A 27 -1.92 -12.42 -2.89
CA THR A 27 -2.79 -13.37 -2.20
C THR A 27 -3.43 -14.34 -3.20
N ASP A 28 -3.99 -15.44 -2.69
CA ASP A 28 -4.83 -16.34 -3.48
C ASP A 28 -6.14 -15.68 -3.94
N VAL A 29 -6.54 -14.56 -3.31
CA VAL A 29 -7.72 -13.79 -3.68
C VAL A 29 -7.35 -12.77 -4.77
N PRO A 30 -7.90 -12.90 -5.99
CA PRO A 30 -7.57 -11.98 -7.08
C PRO A 30 -7.87 -10.52 -6.71
N GLY A 31 -6.92 -9.64 -7.04
CA GLY A 31 -7.05 -8.21 -6.79
C GLY A 31 -6.74 -7.77 -5.36
N PHE A 32 -6.16 -8.64 -4.53
CA PHE A 32 -5.63 -8.27 -3.21
C PHE A 32 -4.14 -8.60 -3.11
N LEU A 33 -3.40 -7.68 -2.50
CA LEU A 33 -2.01 -7.89 -2.08
C LEU A 33 -1.94 -8.02 -0.56
N GLU A 34 -1.05 -8.88 -0.08
CA GLU A 34 -0.66 -8.95 1.32
C GLU A 34 0.59 -8.11 1.53
N LEU A 35 0.60 -7.31 2.59
CA LEU A 35 1.72 -6.49 3.01
C LEU A 35 2.08 -6.90 4.43
N THR A 36 3.27 -7.45 4.61
CA THR A 36 3.79 -7.81 5.92
C THR A 36 4.97 -6.91 6.26
N VAL A 37 4.83 -6.10 7.31
CA VAL A 37 5.87 -5.20 7.81
C VAL A 37 6.44 -5.78 9.10
N ASN A 38 7.75 -5.95 9.13
CA ASN A 38 8.53 -6.28 10.32
C ASN A 38 9.39 -5.09 10.72
N VAL A 39 9.44 -4.79 12.02
CA VAL A 39 10.25 -3.68 12.57
C VAL A 39 11.19 -4.21 13.65
N ARG A 40 12.45 -3.83 13.56
CA ARG A 40 13.53 -4.17 14.50
C ARG A 40 14.17 -2.88 14.99
N ALA A 41 14.62 -2.82 16.24
CA ALA A 41 15.51 -1.74 16.66
C ALA A 41 16.95 -2.11 16.29
N GLN A 42 17.76 -1.15 15.81
CA GLN A 42 19.12 -1.44 15.30
C GLN A 42 20.08 -2.02 16.35
N ASP A 43 19.76 -1.85 17.63
CA ASP A 43 20.52 -2.40 18.76
C ASP A 43 20.15 -3.86 19.09
N THR A 44 19.17 -4.45 18.39
CA THR A 44 18.72 -5.82 18.61
C THR A 44 18.42 -6.57 17.30
N SER A 45 18.72 -7.85 17.27
CA SER A 45 18.38 -8.72 16.14
C SER A 45 16.91 -9.15 16.14
N GLN A 46 16.17 -8.87 17.21
CA GLN A 46 14.80 -9.34 17.40
C GLN A 46 13.78 -8.42 16.71
N VAL A 47 12.81 -9.03 16.01
CA VAL A 47 11.61 -8.33 15.52
C VAL A 47 10.76 -7.91 16.71
N LEU A 48 10.52 -6.60 16.82
CA LEU A 48 9.71 -6.01 17.87
C LEU A 48 8.23 -6.00 17.50
N ILE A 49 7.94 -5.76 16.22
CA ILE A 49 6.58 -5.62 15.71
C ILE A 49 6.50 -6.31 14.35
N THR A 50 5.44 -7.09 14.18
CA THR A 50 4.97 -7.57 12.87
C THR A 50 3.55 -7.08 12.65
N ARG A 51 3.27 -6.54 11.47
CA ARG A 51 1.93 -6.11 11.04
C ARG A 51 1.65 -6.64 9.65
N THR A 52 0.49 -7.26 9.49
CA THR A 52 -0.02 -7.70 8.19
C THR A 52 -1.23 -6.85 7.82
N ALA A 53 -1.27 -6.39 6.57
CA ALA A 53 -2.37 -5.63 6.00
C ALA A 53 -2.69 -6.11 4.58
N TYR A 54 -3.92 -5.88 4.13
CA TYR A 54 -4.38 -6.26 2.79
C TYR A 54 -4.74 -5.02 1.97
N LEU A 55 -4.16 -4.91 0.79
CA LEU A 55 -4.42 -3.81 -0.15
C LEU A 55 -5.28 -4.30 -1.31
N SER A 56 -6.43 -3.67 -1.53
CA SER A 56 -7.24 -3.93 -2.72
C SER A 56 -6.65 -3.20 -3.95
N GLN A 57 -6.49 -3.93 -5.04
CA GLN A 57 -6.02 -3.44 -6.34
C GLN A 57 -7.17 -3.00 -7.24
N GLN A 58 -8.32 -2.58 -6.69
CA GLN A 58 -9.41 -2.06 -7.50
C GLN A 58 -8.87 -0.93 -8.38
N ARG A 59 -8.88 -1.13 -9.70
CA ARG A 59 -8.60 -0.05 -10.64
C ARG A 59 -9.56 1.07 -10.29
N ARG A 60 -9.05 2.26 -9.99
CA ARG A 60 -9.87 3.47 -10.04
C ARG A 60 -10.32 3.60 -11.49
N THR A 61 -11.49 3.08 -11.82
CA THR A 61 -12.23 3.54 -12.98
C THR A 61 -12.45 5.02 -12.74
N ALA A 62 -11.75 5.87 -13.49
CA ALA A 62 -12.12 7.28 -13.56
C ALA A 62 -13.62 7.33 -13.87
N PRO A 63 -14.41 8.22 -13.22
CA PRO A 63 -15.79 8.39 -13.61
C PRO A 63 -15.81 8.66 -15.11
N ALA A 64 -16.56 7.84 -15.86
CA ALA A 64 -16.76 8.04 -17.28
C ALA A 64 -17.14 9.50 -17.45
N SER A 65 -16.34 10.25 -18.21
CA SER A 65 -16.63 11.63 -18.56
C SER A 65 -18.04 11.69 -19.14
N GLY A 66 -19.00 12.05 -18.30
CA GLY A 66 -20.38 12.19 -18.68
C GLY A 66 -20.43 13.31 -19.69
N THR A 67 -20.61 12.93 -20.96
CA THR A 67 -21.04 13.81 -22.04
C THR A 67 -22.24 14.62 -21.53
N SER A 68 -22.07 15.93 -21.32
CA SER A 68 -23.20 16.84 -21.15
C SER A 68 -24.06 16.76 -22.42
N PRO A 69 -25.34 16.35 -22.34
CA PRO A 69 -26.22 16.39 -23.49
C PRO A 69 -26.59 17.85 -23.79
N GLY A 70 -26.25 18.26 -25.02
CA GLY A 70 -27.08 19.12 -25.88
C GLY A 70 -27.56 20.46 -25.31
N GLN A 71 -26.95 21.54 -25.80
CA GLN A 71 -27.67 22.79 -26.06
C GLN A 71 -28.96 22.50 -26.85
N GLY A 72 -30.09 23.04 -26.39
CA GLY A 72 -31.28 23.15 -27.20
C GLY A 72 -32.58 23.15 -26.41
N ALA A 73 -33.13 24.33 -26.12
CA ALA A 73 -34.52 24.68 -26.44
C ALA A 73 -34.84 26.07 -25.87
N LYS A 74 -35.19 26.97 -26.78
CA LYS A 74 -35.70 28.32 -26.58
C LYS A 74 -37.24 28.28 -26.63
N PRO A 75 -37.97 29.09 -25.85
CA PRO A 75 -39.23 29.68 -26.28
C PRO A 75 -39.02 31.06 -26.89
#